data_AF-A0A2A3G532-F1
#
_entry.id   AF-A0A2A3G532-F1
#
_cell.length_a   1.000
_cell.length_b   1.000
_cell.length_c   1.000
_cell.angle_alpha   90.00
_cell.angle_beta   90.00
_cell.angle_gamma   90.00
#
_symmetry.space_group_name_H-M   'P 1'
#
loop_
_entity.id
_entity.type
_entity.pdbx_description
1 polymer ?
#
loop_
_entity_poly.entity_id
_entity_poly.type
_entity_poly.pdbx_seq_one_letter_code
_entity_poly.pdbx_strand_id
1 'polypeptide(L)' 'MAMTLRLTEEQERALTLLADAQGVSKQEATVRAILEAAARHTHDERVRALSRRGRDRYATLLDRLSR' A
#
# COMPACT_ATOMS: atom_id res chain seq x y z
N MET A 1 -3.68 -22.52 -9.40
CA MET A 1 -4.55 -22.11 -8.27
C MET A 1 -5.66 -21.25 -8.83
N ALA A 2 -6.91 -21.47 -8.41
CA ALA A 2 -8.04 -20.64 -8.80
C ALA A 2 -8.36 -19.66 -7.66
N MET A 3 -8.61 -18.40 -8.00
CA MET A 3 -9.01 -17.37 -7.06
C MET A 3 -10.42 -16.90 -7.43
N THR A 4 -11.36 -17.05 -6.50
CA THR A 4 -12.75 -16.62 -6.64
C THR A 4 -13.01 -15.46 -5.68
N LEU A 5 -13.39 -14.31 -6.25
CA LEU A 5 -13.79 -13.12 -5.49
C LEU A 5 -15.30 -12.95 -5.57
N ARG A 6 -15.93 -12.52 -4.48
CA ARG A 6 -17.30 -12.03 -4.49
C ARG A 6 -17.25 -10.51 -4.54
N LEU A 7 -17.54 -9.96 -5.71
CA LEU A 7 -17.51 -8.53 -5.95
C LEU A 7 -18.92 -7.96 -6.02
N THR A 8 -19.10 -6.74 -5.52
CA THR A 8 -20.30 -5.94 -5.83
C THR A 8 -20.25 -5.49 -7.30
N GLU A 9 -21.37 -5.04 -7.85
CA GLU A 9 -21.39 -4.51 -9.23
C GLU A 9 -20.42 -3.33 -9.42
N GLU A 10 -20.32 -2.47 -8.41
CA GLU A 10 -19.40 -1.33 -8.43
C GLU A 10 -17.94 -1.78 -8.49
N GLN A 11 -17.57 -2.78 -7.68
CA GLN A 11 -16.22 -3.34 -7.66
C GLN A 11 -15.89 -4.04 -8.99
N GLU A 12 -16.84 -4.75 -9.58
CA GLU A 12 -16.66 -5.40 -10.89
C GLU A 12 -16.44 -4.36 -12.01
N ARG A 13 -17.21 -3.26 -11.99
CA ARG A 13 -17.02 -2.14 -12.93
C ARG A 13 -15.66 -1.48 -12.74
N ALA A 14 -15.26 -1.20 -11.50
CA ALA A 14 -13.96 -0.61 -11.19
C ALA A 14 -12.81 -1.53 -11.63
N LEU A 15 -12.92 -2.85 -11.39
CA LEU A 15 -11.91 -3.82 -11.82
C LEU A 15 -11.83 -3.93 -13.35
N THR A 16 -12.97 -3.84 -14.04
CA THR A 16 -13.01 -3.82 -15.51
C THR A 16 -12.29 -2.60 -16.06
N LEU A 17 -12.61 -1.40 -15.55
CA LEU A 17 -11.95 -0.16 -15.96
C LEU A 17 -10.45 -0.19 -15.68
N LEU A 18 -10.03 -0.73 -14.53
CA LEU A 18 -8.62 -0.86 -14.18
C LEU A 18 -7.88 -1.81 -15.13
N ALA A 19 -8.47 -2.95 -15.43
CA ALA A 19 -7.89 -3.95 -16.33
C ALA A 19 -7.76 -3.40 -17.76
N ASP A 20 -8.79 -2.70 -18.25
CA ASP A 20 -8.80 -2.07 -19.58
C ASP A 20 -7.74 -0.96 -19.66
N ALA A 21 -7.65 -0.10 -18.64
CA ALA A 21 -6.66 0.97 -18.59
C ALA A 21 -5.22 0.45 -18.57
N GLN A 22 -4.99 -0.73 -17.97
CA GLN A 22 -3.69 -1.38 -17.91
C GLN A 22 -3.42 -2.32 -19.10
N GLY A 23 -4.42 -2.62 -19.92
CA GLY A 23 -4.33 -3.58 -21.03
C GLY A 23 -4.04 -5.02 -20.58
N VAL A 24 -4.57 -5.43 -19.43
CA VAL A 24 -4.34 -6.77 -18.85
C VAL A 24 -5.65 -7.48 -18.48
N SER A 25 -5.57 -8.75 -18.11
CA SER A 25 -6.75 -9.47 -17.62
C SER A 25 -7.19 -8.94 -16.25
N LYS A 26 -8.48 -9.12 -15.90
CA LYS A 26 -9.00 -8.78 -14.57
C LYS A 26 -8.23 -9.47 -13.43
N GLN A 27 -7.80 -10.71 -13.66
CA GLN A 27 -7.03 -11.46 -12.67
C GLN A 27 -5.65 -10.83 -12.45
N GLU A 28 -4.95 -10.47 -13.52
CA GLU A 28 -3.65 -9.80 -13.44
C GLU A 28 -3.77 -8.42 -12.79
N ALA A 29 -4.77 -7.62 -13.19
CA ALA A 29 -5.06 -6.32 -12.59
C ALA A 29 -5.31 -6.44 -11.07
N THR A 30 -6.04 -7.49 -10.65
CA THR A 30 -6.28 -7.76 -9.22
C THR A 30 -5.00 -8.07 -8.47
N VAL A 31 -4.14 -8.94 -9.02
CA VAL A 31 -2.86 -9.29 -8.39
C VAL A 31 -1.96 -8.08 -8.27
N ARG A 32 -1.83 -7.28 -9.34
CA ARG A 32 -1.04 -6.03 -9.31
C ARG A 32 -1.58 -5.05 -8.28
N ALA A 33 -2.89 -4.81 -8.24
CA ALA A 33 -3.49 -3.91 -7.26
C ALA A 33 -3.21 -4.34 -5.81
N ILE A 34 -3.27 -5.65 -5.52
CA ILE A 34 -2.93 -6.19 -4.19
C ILE A 34 -1.45 -5.96 -3.88
N LEU A 35 -0.54 -6.27 -4.80
CA LEU A 35 0.91 -6.09 -4.61
C LEU A 35 1.28 -4.61 -4.44
N GLU A 36 0.69 -3.71 -5.23
CA GLU A 36 0.88 -2.27 -5.11
C GLU A 36 0.35 -1.73 -3.78
N ALA A 37 -0.84 -2.16 -3.36
CA ALA A 37 -1.40 -1.79 -2.06
C ALA A 37 -0.49 -2.27 -0.91
N ALA A 38 -0.03 -3.52 -0.97
CA ALA A 38 0.91 -4.07 0.01
C ALA A 38 2.26 -3.32 0.01
N ALA A 39 2.79 -2.97 -1.16
CA ALA A 39 4.03 -2.20 -1.28
C ALA A 39 3.89 -0.79 -0.66
N ARG A 40 2.76 -0.11 -0.88
CA ARG A 40 2.46 1.18 -0.25
C ARG A 40 2.41 1.06 1.28
N HIS A 41 1.71 0.05 1.80
CA HIS A 41 1.59 -0.16 3.24
C HIS A 41 2.92 -0.52 3.91
N THR A 42 3.70 -1.43 3.31
CA THR A 42 5.00 -1.84 3.85
C THR A 42 6.03 -0.71 3.81
N HIS A 43 6.00 0.14 2.78
CA HIS A 43 6.84 1.34 2.73
C HIS A 43 6.48 2.31 3.86
N ASP A 44 5.19 2.61 4.05
CA ASP A 44 4.74 3.51 5.11
C ASP A 44 5.05 2.98 6.51
N GLU A 45 4.86 1.69 6.74
CA GLU A 45 5.22 1.05 8.01
C GLU A 45 6.73 1.12 8.27
N ARG A 46 7.55 0.88 7.24
CA ARG A 46 9.01 0.94 7.34
C ARG A 46 9.49 2.37 7.60
N VAL A 47 8.92 3.37 6.92
CA VAL A 47 9.20 4.79 7.15
C VAL A 47 8.78 5.19 8.56
N ARG A 48 7.59 4.79 9.03
CA ARG A 48 7.12 5.04 10.40
C ARG A 48 8.03 4.38 11.44
N ALA A 49 8.46 3.14 11.21
CA ALA A 49 9.37 2.42 12.11
C ALA A 49 10.75 3.08 12.18
N LEU A 50 11.34 3.44 11.04
CA LEU A 50 12.62 4.17 10.98
C LEU A 50 12.51 5.56 11.62
N SER A 51 11.40 6.25 11.39
CA SER A 51 11.14 7.56 11.99
C SER A 51 10.99 7.48 13.52
N ARG A 52 10.29 6.45 14.04
CA ARG A 52 10.21 6.19 15.49
C ARG A 52 11.60 5.94 16.07
N ARG A 53 12.36 5.02 15.48
CA ARG A 53 13.73 4.71 15.90
C ARG A 53 14.65 5.93 15.86
N GLY A 54 14.51 6.78 14.84
CA GLY A 54 15.25 8.03 14.72
C GLY A 54 14.88 9.02 15.84
N ARG A 55 13.59 9.22 16.11
CA ARG A 55 13.13 10.08 17.20
C ARG A 55 13.60 9.57 18.56
N ASP A 56 13.50 8.28 18.83
CA ASP A 56 13.98 7.69 20.10
C ASP A 56 15.50 7.90 20.25
N ARG A 57 16.26 7.67 19.17
CA ARG A 57 17.72 7.82 19.16
C ARG A 57 18.17 9.26 19.38
N TYR A 58 17.44 10.24 18.85
CA TYR A 58 17.79 11.65 18.93
C TYR A 58 16.92 12.44 19.92
N ALA A 59 16.09 11.77 20.72
CA ALA A 59 15.10 12.41 21.60
C ALA A 59 15.75 13.44 22.53
N THR A 60 16.83 13.06 23.21
CA THR A 60 17.57 13.94 24.12
C THR A 60 18.25 15.12 23.42
N LEU A 61 18.67 14.94 22.16
CA LEU A 61 19.24 16.03 21.38
C LEU A 61 18.15 17.01 20.94
N LEU A 62 17.02 16.48 20.44
CA LEU A 62 15.87 17.27 20.01
C LEU A 62 15.25 18.06 21.16
N ASP A 63 15.14 17.47 22.36
CA ASP A 63 14.64 18.14 23.57
C ASP A 63 15.53 19.30 24.04
N ARG A 64 16.84 19.23 23.74
CA ARG A 64 17.79 20.31 24.02
C ARG A 64 17.76 21.42 22.98
N LEU A 65 17.41 21.09 21.74
CA LEU A 65 17.33 22.04 20.62
C LEU A 65 15.97 22.75 20.51
N SER A 66 14.95 22.28 21.22
CA SER A 66 13.62 22.90 21.27
C SER A 66 13.44 23.95 22.38
N ARG A 67 14.49 24.23 23.16
CA ARG A 67 14.57 25.32 24.15
C ARG A 67 15.22 26.56 23.53
#